data_AF-A0AAU5E257-F1
#
_entry.id   AF-A0AAU5E257-F1
#
_cell.length_a   1.000
_cell.length_b   1.000
_cell.length_c   1.000
_cell.angle_alpha   90.00
_cell.angle_beta   90.00
_cell.angle_gamma   90.00
#
_symmetry.space_group_name_H-M   'P 1'
#
loop_
_entity.id
_entity.type
_entity.pdbx_description
1 polymer ?
#
loop_
_entity_poly.entity_id
_entity_poly.type
_entity_poly.pdbx_seq_one_letter_code
_entity_poly.pdbx_strand_id
1 'polypeptide(L)'
;MEAIDAARAVVDEHHPAARAAFLGGSVLTDRRTPLSDLDIVVLLHGSPAPYRSSLRYGAWPVEMFVHTEETWHAYVEREVRERRSPLLRMCADGLLLLDTDGVGAQLAAEARKLTAAGPPPVPAEGIDDRRYAITDLLDDLAGSTDQGERLFIATELVRRTGELALIVGGSWNGSGKWLARRLETTAPGLGMRLHEGVRHLSAGRTEPLAAVVDEVLDQAGGRLWAGYRRGGTP
;
A
#
# COMPACT_ATOMS: atom_id res chain seq x y z
N MET A 1 13.87 -21.58 14.99
CA MET A 1 12.42 -21.83 14.79
C MET A 1 12.02 -21.11 13.52
N GLU A 2 11.40 -21.84 12.59
CA GLU A 2 10.94 -21.28 11.32
C GLU A 2 9.78 -20.30 11.54
N ALA A 3 9.51 -19.46 10.55
CA ALA A 3 8.55 -18.36 10.65
C ALA A 3 7.14 -18.83 11.03
N ILE A 4 6.66 -19.91 10.40
CA ILE A 4 5.31 -20.45 10.64
C ILE A 4 5.19 -21.00 12.07
N ASP A 5 6.21 -21.75 12.52
CA ASP A 5 6.22 -22.32 13.87
C ASP A 5 6.29 -21.21 14.93
N ALA A 6 7.10 -20.18 14.69
CA ALA A 6 7.19 -19.01 15.56
C ALA A 6 5.86 -18.25 15.62
N ALA A 7 5.18 -18.05 14.48
CA ALA A 7 3.89 -17.38 14.45
C ALA A 7 2.80 -18.16 15.20
N ARG A 8 2.76 -19.50 15.06
CA ARG A 8 1.85 -20.36 15.84
C ARG A 8 2.10 -20.23 17.34
N ALA A 9 3.37 -20.34 17.75
CA ALA A 9 3.74 -20.22 19.16
C ALA A 9 3.39 -18.84 19.75
N VAL A 10 3.56 -17.76 18.99
CA VAL A 10 3.14 -16.41 19.39
C VAL A 10 1.62 -16.35 19.60
N VAL A 11 0.84 -16.90 18.66
CA VAL A 11 -0.63 -16.92 18.78
C VAL A 11 -1.05 -17.71 20.02
N ASP A 12 -0.48 -18.89 20.23
CA ASP A 12 -0.81 -19.74 21.38
C ASP A 12 -0.45 -19.09 22.73
N GLU A 13 0.69 -18.40 22.82
CA GLU A 13 1.16 -17.76 24.05
C GLU A 13 0.39 -16.46 24.37
N HIS A 14 0.17 -15.61 23.37
CA HIS A 14 -0.42 -14.28 23.59
C HIS A 14 -1.95 -14.28 23.45
N HIS A 15 -2.51 -15.17 22.64
CA HIS A 15 -3.94 -15.24 22.32
C HIS A 15 -4.48 -16.68 22.33
N PRO A 16 -4.39 -17.41 23.46
CA PRO A 16 -4.87 -18.80 23.56
C PRO A 16 -6.39 -18.95 23.33
N ALA A 17 -7.15 -17.85 23.43
CA ALA A 17 -8.59 -17.80 23.16
C ALA A 17 -8.92 -17.20 21.77
N ALA A 18 -7.94 -17.18 20.84
CA ALA A 18 -8.18 -16.73 19.48
C ALA A 18 -9.17 -17.65 18.76
N ARG A 19 -10.08 -17.03 18.01
CA ARG A 19 -11.00 -17.73 17.10
C ARG A 19 -10.29 -18.14 15.82
N ALA A 20 -9.48 -17.23 15.29
CA ALA A 20 -8.69 -17.46 14.10
C ALA A 20 -7.41 -16.63 14.15
N ALA A 21 -6.39 -17.08 13.43
CA ALA A 21 -5.18 -16.31 13.23
C ALA A 21 -4.58 -16.54 11.84
N PHE A 22 -4.02 -15.49 11.26
CA PHE A 22 -3.33 -15.52 9.97
C PHE A 22 -1.89 -15.05 10.14
N LEU A 23 -0.96 -15.72 9.47
CA LEU A 23 0.34 -15.16 9.17
C LEU A 23 0.26 -14.52 7.78
N GLY A 24 0.54 -13.23 7.69
CA GLY A 24 0.65 -12.49 6.44
C GLY A 24 2.09 -12.04 6.19
N GLY A 25 2.20 -11.00 5.36
CA GLY A 25 3.45 -10.28 5.22
C GLY A 25 4.48 -10.91 4.28
N SER A 26 5.64 -10.26 4.20
CA SER A 26 6.70 -10.65 3.27
C SER A 26 7.36 -12.00 3.59
N VAL A 27 7.20 -12.49 4.82
CA VAL A 27 7.83 -13.74 5.30
C VAL A 27 7.31 -14.98 4.57
N LEU A 28 6.11 -14.92 4.00
CA LEU A 28 5.51 -15.98 3.20
C LEU A 28 5.86 -15.90 1.70
N THR A 29 6.68 -14.93 1.29
CA THR A 29 7.01 -14.68 -0.12
C THR A 29 8.46 -14.97 -0.44
N ASP A 30 8.77 -15.12 -1.73
CA ASP A 30 10.14 -15.15 -2.27
C ASP A 30 10.93 -13.86 -1.99
N ARG A 31 10.24 -12.78 -1.62
CA ARG A 31 10.83 -11.48 -1.23
C ARG A 31 11.07 -11.34 0.29
N ARG A 32 11.06 -12.43 1.05
CA ARG A 32 11.47 -12.47 2.46
C ARG A 32 12.92 -12.02 2.60
N THR A 33 13.22 -11.25 3.65
CA THR A 33 14.59 -10.86 4.02
C THR A 33 14.85 -11.21 5.49
N PRO A 34 16.12 -11.15 5.97
CA PRO A 34 16.41 -11.27 7.39
C PRO A 34 15.75 -10.20 8.27
N LEU A 35 15.25 -9.12 7.68
CA LEU A 35 14.53 -8.03 8.36
C LEU A 35 13.01 -8.15 8.22
N SER A 36 12.49 -9.23 7.60
CA SER A 36 11.06 -9.49 7.54
C SER A 36 10.52 -9.82 8.94
N ASP A 37 9.43 -9.15 9.29
CA ASP A 37 8.61 -9.38 10.47
C ASP A 37 7.56 -10.48 10.24
N LEU A 38 6.98 -10.94 11.36
CA LEU A 38 5.78 -11.76 11.38
C LEU A 38 4.57 -10.83 11.52
N ASP A 39 3.90 -10.57 10.40
CA ASP A 39 2.62 -9.87 10.38
C ASP A 39 1.50 -10.87 10.73
N ILE A 40 0.92 -10.77 11.93
CA ILE A 40 -0.08 -11.72 12.43
C ILE A 40 -1.42 -11.03 12.62
N VAL A 41 -2.46 -11.49 11.94
CA VAL A 41 -3.85 -11.07 12.20
C VAL A 41 -4.46 -12.04 13.19
N VAL A 42 -5.09 -11.55 14.26
CA VAL A 42 -5.74 -12.39 15.29
C VAL A 42 -7.19 -11.96 15.46
N LEU A 43 -8.11 -12.93 15.45
CA LEU A 43 -9.54 -12.70 15.67
C LEU A 43 -9.93 -13.16 17.08
N LEU A 44 -10.49 -12.25 17.87
CA LEU A 44 -11.03 -12.51 19.21
C LEU A 44 -12.56 -12.43 19.20
N HIS A 45 -13.20 -13.00 20.24
CA HIS A 45 -14.65 -12.86 20.45
C HIS A 45 -15.08 -11.43 20.84
N GLY A 46 -14.17 -10.62 21.38
CA GLY A 46 -14.51 -9.31 21.96
C GLY A 46 -13.28 -8.59 22.50
N SER A 47 -13.47 -7.84 23.59
CA SER A 47 -12.40 -7.16 24.33
C SER A 47 -11.22 -8.11 24.63
N PRO A 48 -9.96 -7.65 24.50
CA PRO A 48 -9.53 -6.25 24.32
C PRO A 48 -9.44 -5.75 22.87
N ALA A 49 -9.91 -6.51 21.87
CA ALA A 49 -9.89 -6.04 20.48
C ALA A 49 -10.80 -4.80 20.26
N PRO A 50 -10.46 -3.88 19.32
CA PRO A 50 -9.32 -3.93 18.41
C PRO A 50 -8.07 -3.22 18.93
N TYR A 51 -6.88 -3.76 18.63
CA TYR A 51 -5.61 -3.07 18.87
C TYR A 51 -4.50 -3.62 17.96
N ARG A 52 -3.41 -2.88 17.88
CA ARG A 52 -2.15 -3.33 17.29
C ARG A 52 -1.08 -3.42 18.37
N SER A 53 -0.23 -4.42 18.29
CA SER A 53 0.93 -4.53 19.17
C SER A 53 2.16 -5.00 18.40
N SER A 54 3.33 -4.54 18.83
CA SER A 54 4.60 -4.96 18.26
C SER A 54 5.46 -5.54 19.39
N LEU A 55 6.04 -6.72 19.18
CA LEU A 55 6.86 -7.40 20.16
C LEU A 55 8.03 -8.14 19.50
N ARG A 56 8.93 -8.68 20.32
CA ARG A 56 9.98 -9.60 19.85
C ARG A 56 9.71 -10.99 20.39
N TYR A 57 9.76 -11.98 19.49
CA TYR A 57 9.66 -13.39 19.85
C TYR A 57 10.93 -14.13 19.41
N GLY A 58 11.86 -14.29 20.34
CA GLY A 58 13.22 -14.71 20.02
C GLY A 58 13.88 -13.74 19.02
N ALA A 59 14.27 -14.24 17.84
CA ALA A 59 14.86 -13.43 16.79
C ALA A 59 13.83 -12.64 15.96
N TRP A 60 12.54 -12.97 16.06
CA TRP A 60 11.49 -12.44 15.20
C TRP A 60 10.94 -11.11 15.71
N PRO A 61 10.96 -10.04 14.91
CA PRO A 61 10.03 -8.93 15.08
C PRO A 61 8.63 -9.41 14.72
N VAL A 62 7.64 -9.05 15.53
CA VAL A 62 6.25 -9.46 15.35
C VAL A 62 5.37 -8.22 15.40
N GLU A 63 4.47 -8.10 14.44
CA GLU A 63 3.37 -7.14 14.46
C GLU A 63 2.04 -7.89 14.50
N MET A 64 1.25 -7.68 15.55
CA MET A 64 -0.08 -8.29 15.70
C MET A 64 -1.17 -7.25 15.44
N PHE A 65 -2.12 -7.62 14.58
CA PHE A 65 -3.33 -6.88 14.23
C PHE A 65 -4.52 -7.64 14.82
N VAL A 66 -5.00 -7.21 15.98
CA VAL A 66 -5.99 -7.94 16.76
C VAL A 66 -7.37 -7.30 16.59
N HIS A 67 -8.33 -8.09 16.14
CA HIS A 67 -9.67 -7.64 15.76
C HIS A 67 -10.74 -8.57 16.33
N THR A 68 -11.94 -8.03 16.53
CA THR A 68 -13.18 -8.82 16.43
C THR A 68 -13.60 -8.91 14.97
N GLU A 69 -14.54 -9.80 14.63
CA GLU A 69 -15.11 -9.85 13.27
C GLU A 69 -15.72 -8.50 12.84
N GLU A 70 -16.52 -7.88 13.71
CA GLU A 70 -17.10 -6.54 13.48
C GLU A 70 -16.03 -5.49 13.19
N THR A 71 -14.98 -5.43 14.01
CA THR A 71 -13.91 -4.43 13.82
C THR A 71 -13.01 -4.75 12.63
N TRP A 72 -12.87 -6.02 12.25
CA TRP A 72 -12.20 -6.40 11.01
C TRP A 72 -12.96 -5.83 9.79
N HIS A 73 -14.27 -6.03 9.72
CA HIS A 73 -15.09 -5.48 8.63
C HIS A 73 -15.03 -3.95 8.59
N ALA A 74 -15.15 -3.27 9.73
CA ALA A 74 -15.08 -1.81 9.79
C ALA A 74 -13.73 -1.27 9.31
N TYR A 75 -12.62 -1.93 9.65
CA TYR A 75 -11.28 -1.55 9.18
C TYR A 75 -11.12 -1.81 7.69
N VAL A 76 -11.50 -3.01 7.22
CA VAL A 76 -11.45 -3.35 5.79
C VAL A 76 -12.27 -2.37 4.97
N GLU A 77 -13.49 -2.03 5.40
CA GLU A 77 -14.36 -1.10 4.66
C GLU A 77 -13.70 0.28 4.51
N ARG A 78 -13.11 0.82 5.59
CA ARG A 78 -12.36 2.08 5.56
C ARG A 78 -11.16 1.98 4.63
N GLU A 79 -10.34 0.95 4.78
CA GLU A 79 -9.13 0.76 3.98
C GLU A 79 -9.43 0.52 2.48
N VAL A 80 -10.56 -0.13 2.18
CA VAL A 80 -11.07 -0.30 0.82
C VAL A 80 -11.44 1.05 0.20
N ARG A 81 -12.14 1.92 0.95
CA ARG A 81 -12.44 3.30 0.51
C ARG A 81 -11.16 4.11 0.27
N GLU A 82 -10.13 3.91 1.09
CA GLU A 82 -8.78 4.48 0.91
C GLU A 82 -7.96 3.81 -0.20
N ARG A 83 -8.51 2.77 -0.82
CA ARG A 83 -7.88 1.95 -1.88
C ARG A 83 -6.59 1.27 -1.43
N ARG A 84 -6.35 1.10 -0.13
CA ARG A 84 -5.14 0.48 0.42
C ARG A 84 -5.47 -0.30 1.69
N SER A 85 -5.58 -1.63 1.56
CA SER A 85 -5.85 -2.51 2.70
C SER A 85 -4.78 -3.59 2.87
N PRO A 86 -3.79 -3.38 3.77
CA PRO A 86 -2.89 -4.44 4.23
C PRO A 86 -3.64 -5.56 4.95
N LEU A 87 -4.63 -5.23 5.79
CA LEU A 87 -5.42 -6.21 6.54
C LEU A 87 -6.13 -7.19 5.61
N LEU A 88 -6.81 -6.68 4.58
CA LEU A 88 -7.44 -7.49 3.55
C LEU A 88 -6.44 -8.41 2.86
N ARG A 89 -5.24 -7.89 2.52
CA ARG A 89 -4.21 -8.66 1.85
C ARG A 89 -3.64 -9.77 2.74
N MET A 90 -3.44 -9.50 4.03
CA MET A 90 -2.96 -10.51 4.98
C MET A 90 -3.96 -11.66 5.14
N CYS A 91 -5.27 -11.39 5.13
CA CYS A 91 -6.28 -12.44 5.20
C CYS A 91 -6.49 -13.16 3.84
N ALA A 92 -6.29 -12.47 2.72
CA ALA A 92 -6.50 -13.05 1.38
C ALA A 92 -5.35 -13.98 0.94
N ASP A 93 -4.11 -13.56 1.17
CA ASP A 93 -2.89 -14.24 0.71
C ASP A 93 -2.16 -14.97 1.84
N GLY A 94 -2.48 -14.67 3.10
CA GLY A 94 -1.79 -15.22 4.25
C GLY A 94 -2.12 -16.68 4.52
N LEU A 95 -1.31 -17.28 5.37
CA LEU A 95 -1.51 -18.63 5.88
C LEU A 95 -2.43 -18.58 7.10
N LEU A 96 -3.57 -19.26 7.01
CA LEU A 96 -4.45 -19.49 8.17
C LEU A 96 -3.74 -20.45 9.15
N LEU A 97 -3.35 -19.94 10.32
CA LEU A 97 -2.63 -20.66 11.36
C LEU A 97 -3.57 -21.45 12.28
N LEU A 98 -4.72 -20.86 12.57
CA LEU A 98 -5.74 -21.33 13.51
C LEU A 98 -7.12 -20.93 13.00
N ASP A 99 -8.11 -21.81 13.16
CA ASP A 99 -9.53 -21.51 12.92
C ASP A 99 -10.40 -22.46 13.76
N THR A 100 -10.98 -21.95 14.85
CA THR A 100 -11.68 -22.77 15.84
C THR A 100 -13.16 -22.96 15.51
N ASP A 101 -13.76 -22.02 14.78
CA ASP A 101 -15.21 -21.98 14.52
C ASP A 101 -15.56 -21.68 13.05
N GLY A 102 -14.56 -21.57 12.17
CA GLY A 102 -14.74 -21.36 10.73
C GLY A 102 -14.72 -19.88 10.30
N VAL A 103 -14.65 -18.94 11.24
CA VAL A 103 -14.59 -17.50 10.91
C VAL A 103 -13.34 -17.16 10.11
N GLY A 104 -12.21 -17.84 10.36
CA GLY A 104 -10.98 -17.63 9.62
C GLY A 104 -11.14 -17.96 8.14
N ALA A 105 -11.65 -19.15 7.83
CA ALA A 105 -11.92 -19.56 6.46
C ALA A 105 -12.92 -18.63 5.74
N GLN A 106 -13.96 -18.17 6.44
CA GLN A 106 -14.94 -17.22 5.90
C GLN A 106 -14.30 -15.87 5.55
N LEU A 107 -13.57 -15.26 6.49
CA LEU A 107 -12.89 -13.99 6.27
C LEU A 107 -11.82 -14.10 5.18
N ALA A 108 -11.11 -15.23 5.08
CA ALA A 108 -10.16 -15.46 3.99
C ALA A 108 -10.84 -15.50 2.60
N ALA A 109 -12.01 -16.12 2.52
CA ALA A 109 -12.80 -16.18 1.28
C ALA A 109 -13.34 -14.80 0.89
N GLU A 110 -13.87 -14.05 1.85
CA GLU A 110 -14.30 -12.66 1.65
C GLU A 110 -13.14 -11.77 1.24
N ALA A 111 -12.00 -11.89 1.91
CA ALA A 111 -10.81 -11.11 1.63
C ALA A 111 -10.30 -11.34 0.20
N ARG A 112 -10.29 -12.60 -0.26
CA ARG A 112 -9.96 -12.93 -1.65
C ARG A 112 -10.96 -12.35 -2.64
N LYS A 113 -12.25 -12.42 -2.35
CA LYS A 113 -13.31 -11.84 -3.20
C LYS A 113 -13.15 -10.33 -3.35
N LEU A 114 -12.98 -9.61 -2.24
CA LEU A 114 -12.77 -8.16 -2.23
C LEU A 114 -11.46 -7.77 -2.91
N THR A 115 -10.36 -8.50 -2.65
CA THR A 115 -9.07 -8.25 -3.31
C THR A 115 -9.18 -8.39 -4.81
N ALA A 116 -9.88 -9.42 -5.30
CA ALA A 116 -10.13 -9.65 -6.72
C ALA A 116 -11.08 -8.62 -7.35
N ALA A 117 -12.04 -8.09 -6.59
CA ALA A 117 -12.95 -7.05 -7.06
C ALA A 117 -12.25 -5.70 -7.31
N GLY A 118 -11.13 -5.45 -6.62
CA GLY A 118 -10.37 -4.20 -6.75
C GLY A 118 -10.92 -3.05 -5.90
N PRO A 119 -10.20 -1.92 -5.83
CA PRO A 119 -10.65 -0.74 -5.10
C PRO A 119 -11.78 0.00 -5.82
N PRO A 120 -12.61 0.77 -5.10
CA PRO A 120 -13.65 1.61 -5.71
C PRO A 120 -13.03 2.67 -6.63
N PRO A 121 -13.70 3.04 -7.75
CA PRO A 121 -13.19 4.04 -8.68
C PRO A 121 -13.03 5.41 -7.99
N VAL A 122 -12.05 6.18 -8.45
CA VAL A 122 -11.85 7.56 -7.99
C VAL A 122 -12.75 8.50 -8.81
N PRO A 123 -13.50 9.43 -8.19
CA PRO A 123 -14.27 10.43 -8.91
C PRO A 123 -13.39 11.30 -9.82
N ALA A 124 -13.95 11.85 -10.89
CA ALA A 124 -13.22 12.69 -11.84
C ALA A 124 -12.50 13.87 -11.16
N GLU A 125 -13.15 14.51 -10.19
CA GLU A 125 -12.53 15.59 -9.40
C GLU A 125 -11.27 15.12 -8.66
N GLY A 126 -11.27 13.90 -8.12
CA GLY A 126 -10.10 13.34 -7.44
C GLY A 126 -8.96 12.97 -8.40
N ILE A 127 -9.26 12.69 -9.68
CA ILE A 127 -8.25 12.53 -10.72
C ILE A 127 -7.66 13.89 -11.07
N ASP A 128 -8.50 14.90 -11.26
CA ASP A 128 -8.08 16.27 -11.54
C ASP A 128 -7.21 16.85 -10.42
N ASP A 129 -7.51 16.60 -9.14
CA ASP A 129 -6.68 17.03 -8.00
C ASP A 129 -5.26 16.49 -8.10
N ARG A 130 -5.12 15.22 -8.54
CA ARG A 130 -3.82 14.56 -8.69
C ARG A 130 -3.08 15.09 -9.90
N ARG A 131 -3.77 15.25 -11.03
CA ARG A 131 -3.21 15.85 -12.25
C ARG A 131 -2.70 17.25 -11.97
N TYR A 132 -3.48 18.06 -11.26
CA TYR A 132 -3.08 19.40 -10.85
C TYR A 132 -1.83 19.38 -9.97
N ALA A 133 -1.84 18.62 -8.88
CA ALA A 133 -0.70 18.55 -7.98
C ALA A 133 0.58 18.02 -8.65
N ILE A 134 0.46 17.08 -9.60
CA ILE A 134 1.63 16.58 -10.35
C ILE A 134 2.11 17.62 -11.37
N THR A 135 1.18 18.35 -12.03
CA THR A 135 1.52 19.42 -12.98
C THR A 135 2.29 20.54 -12.28
N ASP A 136 1.81 20.98 -11.12
CA ASP A 136 2.46 21.97 -10.27
C ASP A 136 3.90 21.56 -9.90
N LEU A 137 4.10 20.31 -9.49
CA LEU A 137 5.43 19.77 -9.19
C LEU A 137 6.35 19.66 -10.42
N LEU A 138 5.81 19.47 -11.63
CA LEU A 138 6.61 19.49 -12.84
C LEU A 138 7.13 20.90 -13.15
N ASP A 139 6.30 21.92 -12.91
CA ASP A 139 6.68 23.32 -13.08
C ASP A 139 7.72 23.72 -12.03
N ASP A 140 7.56 23.28 -10.77
CA ASP A 140 8.58 23.45 -9.71
C ASP A 140 9.91 22.77 -10.07
N LEU A 141 9.86 21.53 -10.60
CA LEU A 141 11.06 20.80 -11.00
C LEU A 141 11.80 21.54 -12.13
N ALA A 142 11.06 22.09 -13.09
CA ALA A 142 11.62 22.85 -14.21
C ALA A 142 12.20 24.20 -13.74
N GLY A 143 11.57 24.85 -12.77
CA GLY A 143 11.96 26.16 -12.24
C GLY A 143 13.09 26.13 -11.20
N SER A 144 13.27 25.04 -10.48
CA SER A 144 14.29 24.94 -9.43
C SER A 144 15.69 24.82 -10.01
N THR A 145 16.65 25.57 -9.46
CA THR A 145 18.09 25.44 -9.74
C THR A 145 18.86 24.76 -8.62
N ASP A 146 18.23 24.53 -7.46
CA ASP A 146 18.85 23.90 -6.30
C ASP A 146 18.73 22.36 -6.41
N GLN A 147 19.85 21.66 -6.18
CA GLN A 147 19.87 20.21 -6.31
C GLN A 147 19.13 19.52 -5.17
N GLY A 148 19.12 20.11 -3.97
CA GLY A 148 18.37 19.63 -2.82
C GLY A 148 16.88 19.69 -3.09
N GLU A 149 16.36 20.86 -3.48
CA GLU A 149 14.96 21.08 -3.86
C GLU A 149 14.50 20.07 -4.93
N ARG A 150 15.28 19.93 -6.01
CA ARG A 150 14.99 18.96 -7.08
C ARG A 150 14.85 17.53 -6.58
N LEU A 151 15.65 17.11 -5.59
CA LEU A 151 15.53 15.77 -5.01
C LEU A 151 14.20 15.60 -4.26
N PHE A 152 13.77 16.59 -3.48
CA PHE A 152 12.49 16.55 -2.76
C PHE A 152 11.31 16.55 -3.73
N ILE A 153 11.33 17.45 -4.73
CA ILE A 153 10.30 17.53 -5.77
C ILE A 153 10.19 16.20 -6.54
N ALA A 154 11.33 15.65 -6.97
CA ALA A 154 11.37 14.39 -7.71
C ALA A 154 10.88 13.20 -6.89
N THR A 155 11.21 13.14 -5.60
CA THR A 155 10.71 12.08 -4.70
C THR A 155 9.19 12.12 -4.62
N GLU A 156 8.61 13.32 -4.53
CA GLU A 156 7.16 13.50 -4.48
C GLU A 156 6.51 13.21 -5.85
N LEU A 157 7.13 13.61 -6.96
CA LEU A 157 6.69 13.24 -8.32
C LEU A 157 6.64 11.72 -8.48
N VAL A 158 7.70 11.00 -8.15
CA VAL A 158 7.72 9.52 -8.25
C VAL A 158 6.59 8.89 -7.46
N ARG A 159 6.35 9.36 -6.22
CA ARG A 159 5.26 8.85 -5.38
C ARG A 159 3.90 9.12 -6.01
N ARG A 160 3.59 10.37 -6.37
CA ARG A 160 2.29 10.78 -6.90
C ARG A 160 2.00 10.20 -8.28
N THR A 161 3.00 10.15 -9.16
CA THR A 161 2.89 9.54 -10.49
C THR A 161 2.65 8.04 -10.37
N GLY A 162 3.34 7.36 -9.46
CA GLY A 162 3.08 5.94 -9.18
C GLY A 162 1.64 5.71 -8.69
N GLU A 163 1.17 6.53 -7.74
CA GLU A 163 -0.21 6.44 -7.23
C GLU A 163 -1.25 6.73 -8.32
N LEU A 164 -1.02 7.72 -9.20
CA LEU A 164 -1.90 8.02 -10.32
C LEU A 164 -1.95 6.85 -11.32
N ALA A 165 -0.81 6.25 -11.66
CA ALA A 165 -0.76 5.08 -12.54
C ALA A 165 -1.54 3.89 -11.97
N LEU A 166 -1.46 3.65 -10.65
CA LEU A 166 -2.27 2.60 -10.01
C LEU A 166 -3.77 2.93 -10.06
N ILE A 167 -4.14 4.19 -9.89
CA ILE A 167 -5.53 4.64 -9.97
C ILE A 167 -6.09 4.47 -11.38
N VAL A 168 -5.38 4.95 -12.40
CA VAL A 168 -5.76 4.84 -13.82
C VAL A 168 -5.84 3.36 -14.23
N GLY A 169 -4.91 2.53 -13.76
CA GLY A 169 -4.90 1.09 -13.97
C GLY A 169 -5.89 0.30 -13.11
N GLY A 170 -6.83 0.95 -12.41
CA GLY A 170 -7.86 0.28 -11.61
C GLY A 170 -7.34 -0.57 -10.45
N SER A 171 -6.08 -0.37 -10.05
CA SER A 171 -5.38 -1.23 -9.11
C SER A 171 -5.37 -0.64 -7.70
N TRP A 172 -5.26 -1.53 -6.72
CA TRP A 172 -5.04 -1.18 -5.32
C TRP A 172 -3.80 -0.28 -5.16
N ASN A 173 -3.85 0.69 -4.24
CA ASN A 173 -2.71 1.53 -3.92
C ASN A 173 -1.66 0.79 -3.07
N GLY A 174 -0.45 1.32 -3.06
CA GLY A 174 0.66 0.86 -2.22
C GLY A 174 1.50 2.03 -1.75
N SER A 175 2.34 1.79 -0.73
CA SER A 175 3.28 2.79 -0.23
C SER A 175 4.67 2.17 -0.05
N GLY A 176 5.71 2.99 -0.13
CA GLY A 176 7.10 2.54 -0.06
C GLY A 176 7.36 1.38 -1.04
N LYS A 177 7.93 0.27 -0.54
CA LYS A 177 8.20 -0.93 -1.36
C LYS A 177 6.97 -1.50 -2.06
N TRP A 178 5.78 -1.35 -1.48
CA TRP A 178 4.54 -1.86 -2.05
C TRP A 178 4.03 -1.03 -3.22
N LEU A 179 4.35 0.27 -3.29
CA LEU A 179 4.06 1.08 -4.48
C LEU A 179 4.80 0.49 -5.68
N ALA A 180 6.12 0.29 -5.57
CA ALA A 180 6.93 -0.32 -6.62
C ALA A 180 6.42 -1.71 -7.03
N ARG A 181 6.15 -2.60 -6.07
CA ARG A 181 5.65 -3.96 -6.35
C ARG A 181 4.31 -3.98 -7.07
N ARG A 182 3.39 -3.06 -6.74
CA ARG A 182 2.09 -2.97 -7.44
C ARG A 182 2.22 -2.34 -8.82
N LEU A 183 3.19 -1.44 -9.01
CA LEU A 183 3.50 -0.91 -10.34
C LEU A 183 4.06 -1.99 -11.25
N GLU A 184 4.90 -2.92 -10.75
CA GLU A 184 5.39 -4.05 -11.55
C GLU A 184 4.26 -4.87 -12.18
N THR A 185 3.11 -5.00 -11.51
CA THR A 185 1.95 -5.72 -12.04
C THR A 185 1.02 -4.83 -12.88
N THR A 186 0.82 -3.57 -12.48
CA THR A 186 -0.19 -2.68 -13.07
C THR A 186 0.34 -1.90 -14.27
N ALA A 187 1.58 -1.44 -14.19
CA ALA A 187 2.28 -0.65 -15.20
C ALA A 187 3.74 -1.13 -15.31
N PRO A 188 3.96 -2.33 -15.91
CA PRO A 188 5.29 -2.94 -15.97
C PRO A 188 6.35 -1.98 -16.54
N GLY A 189 7.50 -1.90 -15.87
CA GLY A 189 8.61 -1.03 -16.27
C GLY A 189 8.49 0.43 -15.80
N LEU A 190 7.31 0.93 -15.42
CA LEU A 190 7.14 2.32 -14.98
C LEU A 190 8.04 2.67 -13.79
N GLY A 191 8.12 1.79 -12.78
CA GLY A 191 8.97 2.01 -11.61
C GLY A 191 10.47 2.15 -11.97
N MET A 192 10.95 1.41 -12.97
CA MET A 192 12.33 1.51 -13.45
C MET A 192 12.57 2.84 -14.17
N ARG A 193 11.65 3.24 -15.04
CA ARG A 193 11.77 4.50 -15.79
C ARG A 193 11.71 5.73 -14.88
N LEU A 194 10.87 5.70 -13.85
CA LEU A 194 10.84 6.72 -12.79
C LEU A 194 12.17 6.77 -12.03
N HIS A 195 12.73 5.61 -11.67
CA HIS A 195 14.05 5.53 -11.04
C HIS A 195 15.14 6.14 -11.94
N GLU A 196 15.20 5.75 -13.22
CA GLU A 196 16.17 6.27 -14.18
C GLU A 196 16.04 7.79 -14.37
N GLY A 197 14.80 8.30 -14.43
CA GLY A 197 14.53 9.74 -14.45
C GLY A 197 15.13 10.47 -13.25
N VAL A 198 14.94 9.95 -12.04
CA VAL A 198 15.54 10.52 -10.82
C VAL A 198 17.07 10.49 -10.88
N ARG A 199 17.69 9.42 -11.40
CA ARG A 199 19.16 9.34 -11.52
C ARG A 199 19.75 10.43 -12.42
N HIS A 200 19.00 10.92 -13.39
CA HIS A 200 19.47 12.00 -14.27
C HIS A 200 19.53 13.37 -13.60
N LEU A 201 18.86 13.56 -12.46
CA LEU A 201 18.90 14.81 -11.69
C LEU A 201 20.29 15.12 -11.15
N SER A 202 21.11 14.10 -10.85
CA SER A 202 22.50 14.31 -10.45
C SER A 202 23.35 14.99 -11.53
N ALA A 203 22.96 14.84 -12.80
CA ALA A 203 23.57 15.53 -13.94
C ALA A 203 22.82 16.83 -14.31
N GLY A 204 21.90 17.30 -13.46
CA GLY A 204 21.12 18.52 -13.68
C GLY A 204 19.99 18.39 -14.71
N ARG A 205 19.75 17.21 -15.28
CA ARG A 205 18.73 16.96 -16.31
C ARG A 205 17.41 16.52 -15.68
N THR A 206 16.36 17.30 -15.90
CA THR A 206 15.01 17.07 -15.35
C THR A 206 14.07 16.44 -16.37
N GLU A 207 14.39 16.60 -17.66
CA GLU A 207 13.57 16.18 -18.80
C GLU A 207 13.26 14.68 -18.81
N PRO A 208 14.20 13.77 -18.45
CA PRO A 208 13.90 12.34 -18.43
C PRO A 208 12.84 11.95 -17.40
N LEU A 209 12.83 12.59 -16.22
CA LEU A 209 11.79 12.36 -15.22
C LEU A 209 10.46 12.96 -15.69
N ALA A 210 10.50 14.21 -16.19
CA ALA A 210 9.31 14.90 -16.68
C ALA A 210 8.60 14.10 -17.79
N ALA A 211 9.34 13.55 -18.75
CA ALA A 211 8.77 12.75 -19.84
C ALA A 211 7.98 11.53 -19.32
N VAL A 212 8.53 10.80 -18.36
CA VAL A 212 7.85 9.62 -17.77
C VAL A 212 6.61 10.03 -16.97
N VAL A 213 6.66 11.18 -16.28
CA VAL A 213 5.50 11.73 -15.57
C VAL A 213 4.41 12.16 -16.54
N ASP A 214 4.78 12.83 -17.63
CA ASP A 214 3.84 13.28 -18.66
C ASP A 214 3.09 12.11 -19.31
N GLU A 215 3.77 10.99 -19.59
CA GLU A 215 3.10 9.80 -20.12
C GLU A 215 1.97 9.27 -19.20
N VAL A 216 2.16 9.33 -17.89
CA VAL A 216 1.15 8.90 -16.91
C VAL A 216 0.04 9.94 -16.81
N LEU A 217 0.37 11.23 -16.86
CA LEU A 217 -0.62 12.30 -16.92
C LEU A 217 -1.48 12.18 -18.17
N ASP A 218 -0.92 11.88 -19.34
CA ASP A 218 -1.64 11.72 -20.60
C ASP A 218 -2.68 10.60 -20.53
N GLN A 219 -2.39 9.51 -19.81
CA GLN A 219 -3.36 8.43 -19.54
C GLN A 219 -4.52 8.89 -18.64
N ALA A 220 -4.35 9.97 -17.89
CA ALA A 220 -5.36 10.59 -17.02
C ALA A 220 -6.00 11.85 -17.63
N GLY A 221 -5.67 12.21 -18.88
CA GLY A 221 -6.19 13.40 -19.56
C GLY A 221 -5.19 14.56 -19.73
N GLY A 222 -3.90 14.33 -19.44
CA GLY A 222 -2.79 15.27 -19.58
C GLY A 222 -2.57 16.16 -18.36
N ARG A 223 -1.59 17.07 -18.45
CA ARG A 223 -1.36 18.12 -17.45
C ARG A 223 -2.64 18.93 -17.19
N LEU A 224 -2.78 19.43 -15.96
CA LEU A 224 -3.90 20.27 -15.55
C LEU A 224 -3.40 21.42 -14.69
N TRP A 225 -3.51 22.65 -15.20
CA TRP A 225 -3.28 23.86 -14.41
C TRP A 225 -4.35 24.89 -14.75
N ALA A 226 -4.41 25.26 -16.03
CA ALA A 226 -5.43 26.17 -16.54
C ALA A 226 -6.83 25.55 -16.35
N GLY A 227 -7.71 26.28 -15.68
CA GLY A 227 -9.09 25.86 -15.42
C GLY A 227 -9.28 25.00 -14.17
N TYR A 228 -8.21 24.65 -13.44
CA TYR A 228 -8.37 23.97 -12.15
C TYR A 228 -9.04 24.90 -11.13
N ARG A 229 -10.06 24.38 -10.42
CA ARG A 229 -10.78 25.10 -9.38
C ARG A 229 -11.35 24.14 -8.35
N ARG A 230 -11.17 24.47 -7.06
CA ARG A 230 -11.81 23.78 -5.93
C ARG A 230 -12.39 24.78 -4.94
N GLY A 231 -13.45 24.37 -4.24
CA GLY A 231 -13.94 25.12 -3.09
C GLY A 231 -12.96 24.98 -1.93
N GLY A 232 -12.70 26.07 -1.21
CA GLY A 232 -11.97 26.01 0.06
C GLY A 232 -12.85 25.37 1.14
N THR A 233 -12.22 24.62 2.06
CA THR A 233 -12.86 24.23 3.33
C THR A 233 -12.43 25.24 4.39
N PRO A 234 -13.37 25.86 5.14
CA PRO A 234 -13.04 26.78 6.23
C PRO A 234 -12.21 26.15 7.35
#